data_AF-A0A921SVD3-F1
#
_entry.id   AF-A0A921SVD3-F1
#
_cell.length_a   1.000
_cell.length_b   1.000
_cell.length_c   1.000
_cell.angle_alpha   90.00
_cell.angle_beta   90.00
_cell.angle_gamma   90.00
#
_symmetry.space_group_name_H-M   'P 1'
#
loop_
_entity.id
_entity.type
_entity.pdbx_description
1 polymer ?
#
loop_
_entity_poly.entity_id
_entity_poly.type
_entity_poly.pdbx_seq_one_letter_code
_entity_poly.pdbx_strand_id
1 'polypeptide(L)'
;MSEVKAKQRDISIDIAKGIGIILVVYGHLACPVAREIFLFHMPLFFLLSGYFFSAKDSMRIFVKKKTKALLFPFLLFYIFAFIYHFEIFNGDMNIISYIHSFNSFIDPNPHLWFLLSLFEIFVIFFIVEKYIHSEILKLVITCGITLIGYLCAMNKVSFFSFRKLVLDIYFFI
;
A
#
# COMPACT_ATOMS: atom_id res chain seq x y z
N MET A 1 -7.66 7.61 40.97
CA MET A 1 -6.73 8.04 39.90
C MET A 1 -6.37 6.78 39.12
N SER A 2 -7.00 6.54 37.98
CA SER A 2 -6.73 5.35 37.16
C SER A 2 -5.39 5.52 36.44
N GLU A 3 -4.44 4.62 36.70
CA GLU A 3 -3.17 4.58 35.96
C GLU A 3 -3.45 4.36 34.47
N VAL A 4 -3.10 5.36 33.65
CA VAL A 4 -3.09 5.22 32.19
C VAL A 4 -1.90 4.32 31.85
N LYS A 5 -2.16 3.02 31.70
CA LYS A 5 -1.15 2.04 31.25
C LYS A 5 -0.72 2.43 29.83
N ALA A 6 0.50 2.92 29.68
CA ALA A 6 1.07 3.22 28.36
C ALA A 6 1.02 1.94 27.49
N LYS A 7 0.51 2.06 26.26
CA LYS A 7 0.43 0.92 25.33
C LYS A 7 1.86 0.44 25.05
N GLN A 8 2.22 -0.73 25.58
CA GLN A 8 3.55 -1.30 25.46
C GLN A 8 3.80 -1.76 24.01
N ARG A 9 4.99 -1.45 23.49
CA ARG A 9 5.44 -1.88 22.16
C ARG A 9 5.62 -3.40 22.16
N ASP A 10 5.03 -4.09 21.19
CA ASP A 10 5.16 -5.54 21.02
C ASP A 10 6.36 -5.87 20.13
N ILE A 11 7.40 -6.44 20.74
CA ILE A 11 8.65 -6.82 20.09
C ILE A 11 8.42 -7.91 19.04
N SER A 12 7.47 -8.81 19.26
CA SER A 12 7.16 -9.92 18.34
C SER A 12 6.69 -9.38 16.99
N ILE A 13 5.92 -8.31 17.02
CA ILE A 13 5.39 -7.66 15.82
C ILE A 13 6.51 -6.94 15.06
N ASP A 14 7.47 -6.34 15.77
CA ASP A 14 8.63 -5.74 15.12
C ASP A 14 9.54 -6.79 14.46
N ILE A 15 9.74 -7.93 15.12
CA ILE A 15 10.47 -9.07 14.55
C ILE A 15 9.77 -9.57 13.30
N ALA A 16 8.44 -9.76 13.33
CA ALA A 16 7.66 -10.19 12.18
C ALA A 16 7.80 -9.22 10.99
N LYS A 17 7.75 -7.91 11.25
CA LYS A 17 8.01 -6.89 10.21
C LYS A 17 9.42 -6.98 9.66
N GLY A 18 10.42 -7.14 10.52
CA GLY A 18 11.83 -7.29 10.11
C GLY A 18 12.03 -8.50 9.20
N ILE A 19 11.49 -9.65 9.58
CA ILE A 19 11.49 -10.88 8.76
C ILE A 19 10.78 -10.62 7.43
N GLY A 20 9.61 -9.99 7.45
CA GLY A 20 8.89 -9.62 6.24
C GLY A 20 9.73 -8.77 5.27
N ILE A 21 10.47 -7.77 5.79
CA ILE A 21 11.32 -6.89 4.98
C ILE A 21 12.47 -7.68 4.35
N ILE A 22 13.13 -8.55 5.14
CA ILE A 22 14.20 -9.43 4.63
C ILE A 22 13.68 -10.32 3.51
N LEU A 23 12.48 -10.88 3.68
CA LEU A 23 11.85 -11.72 2.65
C LEU A 23 11.51 -10.94 1.39
N VAL A 24 11.08 -9.66 1.48
CA VAL A 24 10.88 -8.80 0.30
C VAL A 24 12.17 -8.70 -0.52
N VAL A 25 13.28 -8.39 0.15
CA VAL A 25 14.59 -8.28 -0.50
C VAL A 25 14.98 -9.62 -1.12
N TYR A 26 14.85 -10.71 -0.37
CA TYR A 26 15.21 -12.05 -0.83
C TYR A 26 14.36 -12.56 -2.01
N GLY A 27 13.06 -12.26 -2.03
CA GLY A 27 12.17 -12.59 -3.15
C GLY A 27 12.54 -11.85 -4.44
N HIS A 28 13.00 -10.60 -4.33
CA HIS A 28 13.46 -9.81 -5.48
C HIS A 28 14.83 -10.25 -6.03
N LEU A 29 15.60 -11.06 -5.30
CA LEU A 29 16.83 -11.68 -5.81
C LEU A 29 16.58 -12.90 -6.72
N ALA A 30 15.33 -13.11 -7.16
CA ALA A 30 14.92 -14.23 -8.02
C ALA A 30 15.31 -15.62 -7.45
N CYS A 31 15.20 -15.77 -6.13
CA CYS A 31 15.50 -17.04 -5.46
C CYS A 31 14.49 -18.15 -5.85
N PRO A 32 14.84 -19.44 -5.69
CA PRO A 32 13.95 -20.55 -6.07
C PRO A 32 12.59 -20.54 -5.38
N VAL A 33 12.49 -19.88 -4.22
CA VAL A 33 11.26 -19.76 -3.41
C VAL A 33 10.59 -18.38 -3.52
N ALA A 34 10.97 -17.58 -4.52
CA ALA A 34 10.46 -16.22 -4.68
C ALA A 34 8.94 -16.20 -4.86
N ARG A 35 8.39 -17.18 -5.59
CA ARG A 35 6.94 -17.26 -5.83
C ARG A 35 6.16 -17.40 -4.53
N GLU A 36 6.63 -18.28 -3.66
CA GLU A 36 6.05 -18.56 -2.35
C GLU A 36 6.14 -17.33 -1.45
N ILE A 37 7.30 -16.64 -1.46
CA ILE A 37 7.48 -15.38 -0.74
C ILE A 37 6.50 -14.31 -1.24
N PHE A 38 6.31 -14.20 -2.56
CA PHE A 38 5.39 -13.24 -3.16
C PHE A 38 3.93 -13.44 -2.72
N LEU A 39 3.55 -14.63 -2.26
CA LEU A 39 2.19 -14.92 -1.79
C LEU A 39 1.84 -14.29 -0.45
N PHE A 40 2.80 -14.05 0.44
CA PHE A 40 2.48 -13.65 1.83
C PHE A 40 3.18 -12.38 2.33
N HIS A 41 4.33 -11.98 1.77
CA HIS A 41 5.05 -10.83 2.34
C HIS A 41 4.25 -9.51 2.26
N MET A 42 3.59 -9.17 1.14
CA MET A 42 2.72 -7.98 1.08
C MET A 42 1.45 -8.14 1.93
N PRO A 43 0.70 -9.26 1.85
CA PRO A 43 -0.44 -9.51 2.74
C PRO A 43 -0.11 -9.37 4.23
N LEU A 44 1.07 -9.82 4.66
CA LEU A 44 1.54 -9.66 6.04
C LEU A 44 1.57 -8.18 6.46
N PHE A 45 2.10 -7.30 5.62
CA PHE A 45 2.16 -5.87 5.96
C PHE A 45 0.78 -5.20 5.94
N PHE A 46 -0.13 -5.63 5.06
CA PHE A 46 -1.52 -5.15 5.09
C PHE A 46 -2.24 -5.61 6.35
N LEU A 47 -2.09 -6.89 6.73
CA LEU A 47 -2.61 -7.45 7.98
C LEU A 47 -2.12 -6.69 9.20
N LEU A 48 -0.80 -6.49 9.32
CA LEU A 48 -0.24 -5.74 10.44
C LEU A 48 -0.71 -4.27 10.43
N SER A 49 -0.91 -3.68 9.26
CA SER A 49 -1.40 -2.31 9.14
C SER A 49 -2.86 -2.16 9.54
N GLY A 50 -3.71 -3.14 9.20
CA GLY A 50 -5.10 -3.24 9.64
C GLY A 50 -5.23 -3.52 11.13
N TYR A 51 -4.42 -4.44 11.67
CA TYR A 51 -4.40 -4.74 13.11
C TYR A 51 -4.08 -3.50 13.99
N PHE A 52 -3.25 -2.58 13.50
CA PHE A 52 -2.95 -1.31 14.18
C PHE A 52 -3.78 -0.13 13.69
N PHE A 53 -4.77 -0.36 12.85
CA PHE A 53 -5.69 0.68 12.42
C PHE A 53 -6.47 1.26 13.60
N SER A 54 -6.74 2.56 13.55
CA SER A 54 -7.53 3.25 14.56
C SER A 54 -8.10 4.54 13.97
N ALA A 55 -9.43 4.63 13.93
CA ALA A 55 -10.18 5.80 13.44
C ALA A 55 -10.49 6.84 14.54
N LYS A 56 -9.75 6.83 15.66
CA LYS A 56 -9.98 7.74 16.81
C LYS A 56 -9.68 9.21 16.51
N ASP A 57 -8.76 9.47 15.58
CA ASP A 57 -8.38 10.83 15.20
C ASP A 57 -9.43 11.48 14.27
N SER A 58 -9.48 12.81 14.21
CA SER A 58 -10.24 13.48 13.16
C SER A 58 -9.66 13.18 11.78
N MET A 59 -10.52 13.18 10.74
CA MET A 59 -10.10 12.83 9.36
C MET A 59 -8.89 13.63 8.88
N ARG A 60 -8.85 14.94 9.17
CA ARG A 60 -7.74 15.82 8.79
C ARG A 60 -6.43 15.39 9.44
N ILE A 61 -6.45 15.04 10.73
CA ILE A 61 -5.26 14.60 11.47
C ILE A 61 -4.82 13.23 10.97
N PHE A 62 -5.77 12.30 10.80
CA PHE A 62 -5.52 10.96 10.31
C PHE A 62 -4.86 10.97 8.93
N VAL A 63 -5.46 11.66 7.96
CA VAL A 63 -4.93 11.78 6.59
C VAL A 63 -3.55 12.43 6.62
N LYS A 64 -3.35 13.52 7.36
CA LYS A 64 -2.03 14.18 7.47
C LYS A 64 -0.95 13.22 8.00
N LYS A 65 -1.27 12.42 9.03
CA LYS A 65 -0.34 11.40 9.57
C LYS A 65 -0.01 10.35 8.51
N LYS A 66 -1.02 9.82 7.80
CA LYS A 66 -0.82 8.80 6.75
C LYS A 66 -0.09 9.35 5.52
N THR A 67 -0.37 10.58 5.10
CA THR A 67 0.37 11.26 4.03
C THR A 67 1.85 11.37 4.38
N LYS A 68 2.20 11.82 5.59
CA LYS A 68 3.61 11.92 6.02
C LYS A 68 4.29 10.55 6.11
N ALA A 69 3.56 9.53 6.54
CA ALA A 69 4.11 8.18 6.72
C ALA A 69 4.21 7.36 5.42
N LEU A 70 3.36 7.63 4.43
CA LEU A 70 3.22 6.79 3.23
C LEU A 70 3.46 7.57 1.94
N LEU A 71 2.70 8.65 1.69
CA LEU A 71 2.81 9.43 0.46
C LEU A 71 4.12 10.21 0.35
N PHE A 72 4.62 10.76 1.45
CA PHE A 72 5.89 11.48 1.43
C PHE A 72 7.08 10.56 1.08
N PRO A 73 7.27 9.40 1.74
CA PRO A 73 8.27 8.42 1.30
C PRO A 73 8.05 7.96 -0.14
N PHE A 74 6.81 7.67 -0.53
CA PHE A 74 6.47 7.29 -1.91
C PHE A 74 6.98 8.34 -2.91
N LEU A 75 6.62 9.61 -2.73
CA LEU A 75 7.04 10.70 -3.62
C LEU A 75 8.55 10.88 -3.63
N LEU A 76 9.20 10.76 -2.47
CA LEU A 76 10.65 10.88 -2.35
C LEU A 76 11.37 9.80 -3.18
N PHE A 77 11.02 8.53 -2.98
CA PHE A 77 11.63 7.42 -3.74
C PHE A 77 11.26 7.47 -5.22
N TYR A 78 10.04 7.91 -5.53
CA TYR A 78 9.61 8.10 -6.90
C TYR A 78 10.47 9.14 -7.63
N ILE A 79 10.70 10.30 -7.00
CA ILE A 79 11.56 11.37 -7.55
C ILE A 79 12.99 10.85 -7.73
N PHE A 80 13.55 10.13 -6.76
CA PHE A 80 14.89 9.55 -6.89
C PHE A 80 14.99 8.57 -8.06
N ALA A 81 14.05 7.64 -8.18
CA ALA A 81 14.05 6.66 -9.26
C ALA A 81 13.83 7.34 -10.63
N PHE A 82 13.07 8.44 -10.66
CA PHE A 82 12.90 9.26 -11.85
C PHE A 82 14.19 9.99 -12.27
N ILE A 83 14.90 10.62 -11.33
CA ILE A 83 16.19 11.27 -11.60
C ILE A 83 17.22 10.23 -12.08
N TYR A 84 17.29 9.07 -11.42
CA TYR A 84 18.20 7.99 -11.81
C TYR A 84 17.92 7.50 -13.23
N HIS A 85 16.64 7.31 -13.59
CA HIS A 85 16.25 6.94 -14.95
C HIS A 85 16.62 8.05 -15.95
N PHE A 86 16.41 9.32 -15.59
CA PHE A 86 16.75 10.45 -16.44
C PHE A 86 18.27 10.50 -16.73
N GLU A 87 19.12 10.34 -15.72
CA GLU A 87 20.58 10.39 -15.88
C GLU A 87 21.14 9.28 -16.78
N ILE A 88 20.57 8.08 -16.73
CA ILE A 88 21.02 6.91 -17.52
C ILE A 88 20.55 6.96 -18.98
N PHE A 89 19.34 7.45 -19.24
CA PHE A 89 18.73 7.44 -20.57
C PHE A 89 18.91 8.76 -21.34
N ASN A 90 19.83 9.63 -20.92
CA ASN A 90 20.18 10.92 -21.52
C ASN A 90 20.72 10.86 -22.98
N GLY A 91 20.62 9.71 -23.65
CA GLY A 91 21.23 9.48 -24.95
C GLY A 91 20.52 10.10 -26.16
N ASP A 92 19.17 10.09 -26.23
CA ASP A 92 18.44 10.56 -27.44
C ASP A 92 16.89 10.56 -27.23
N MET A 93 16.34 11.40 -26.35
CA MET A 93 14.90 11.29 -26.01
C MET A 93 14.11 12.59 -26.22
N ASN A 94 13.15 12.53 -27.15
CA ASN A 94 12.09 13.52 -27.35
C ASN A 94 11.11 13.57 -26.15
N ILE A 95 10.42 14.69 -25.94
CA ILE A 95 9.45 14.86 -24.83
C ILE A 95 8.35 13.78 -24.81
N ILE A 96 8.02 13.21 -25.98
CA ILE A 96 7.03 12.14 -26.14
C ILE A 96 7.54 10.81 -25.59
N SER A 97 8.81 10.45 -25.85
CA SER A 97 9.39 9.23 -25.29
C SER A 97 9.60 9.35 -23.78
N TYR A 98 9.79 10.57 -23.28
CA TYR A 98 9.77 10.87 -21.85
C TYR A 98 8.39 10.69 -21.23
N ILE A 99 7.32 11.24 -21.82
CA ILE A 99 5.93 11.04 -21.36
C ILE A 99 5.55 9.56 -21.41
N HIS A 100 5.99 8.82 -22.44
CA HIS A 100 5.73 7.39 -22.53
C HIS A 100 6.49 6.58 -21.48
N SER A 101 7.75 6.95 -21.19
CA SER A 101 8.54 6.35 -20.10
C SER A 101 7.94 6.69 -18.74
N PHE A 102 7.45 7.92 -18.58
CA PHE A 102 6.77 8.38 -17.37
C PHE A 102 5.43 7.66 -17.15
N ASN A 103 4.62 7.50 -18.19
CA ASN A 103 3.40 6.68 -18.13
C ASN A 103 3.71 5.22 -17.82
N SER A 104 4.81 4.67 -18.35
CA SER A 104 5.28 3.31 -18.05
C SER A 104 5.88 3.18 -16.64
N PHE A 105 6.28 4.29 -16.02
CA PHE A 105 6.84 4.38 -14.67
C PHE A 105 5.76 4.66 -13.60
N ILE A 106 4.66 5.33 -14.00
CA ILE A 106 3.39 5.42 -13.25
C ILE A 106 2.64 4.08 -13.34
N ASP A 107 2.64 3.41 -14.49
CA ASP A 107 2.33 1.98 -14.57
C ASP A 107 3.32 1.24 -13.67
N PRO A 108 2.83 0.30 -12.85
CA PRO A 108 3.17 0.26 -11.45
C PRO A 108 4.65 -0.04 -11.29
N ASN A 109 5.43 0.98 -10.92
CA ASN A 109 6.77 0.77 -10.40
C ASN A 109 6.68 -0.36 -9.35
N PRO A 110 7.20 -1.57 -9.64
CA PRO A 110 6.75 -2.79 -8.99
C PRO A 110 7.10 -2.84 -7.49
N HIS A 111 7.93 -1.90 -7.04
CA HIS A 111 8.39 -1.79 -5.67
C HIS A 111 7.65 -0.73 -4.84
N LEU A 112 7.03 0.29 -5.47
CA LEU A 112 6.44 1.43 -4.76
C LEU A 112 4.90 1.38 -4.63
N TRP A 113 4.24 0.50 -5.40
CA TRP A 113 2.77 0.39 -5.40
C TRP A 113 2.18 0.15 -4.01
N PHE A 114 2.88 -0.62 -3.16
CA PHE A 114 2.42 -0.99 -1.82
C PHE A 114 2.10 0.24 -0.95
N LEU A 115 2.94 1.28 -0.99
CA LEU A 115 2.75 2.47 -0.15
C LEU A 115 1.50 3.25 -0.56
N LEU A 116 1.26 3.37 -1.87
CA LEU A 116 0.10 4.07 -2.42
C LEU A 116 -1.19 3.28 -2.13
N SER A 117 -1.20 1.97 -2.39
CA SER A 117 -2.33 1.10 -2.07
C SER A 117 -2.68 1.12 -0.59
N LEU A 118 -1.68 1.07 0.29
CA LEU A 118 -1.91 1.13 1.73
C LEU A 118 -2.49 2.47 2.17
N PHE A 119 -2.04 3.59 1.58
CA PHE A 119 -2.63 4.90 1.84
C PHE A 119 -4.11 4.96 1.43
N GLU A 120 -4.44 4.47 0.23
CA GLU A 120 -5.81 4.42 -0.27
C GLU A 120 -6.72 3.59 0.64
N ILE A 121 -6.28 2.38 1.03
CA ILE A 121 -7.00 1.52 1.98
C ILE A 121 -7.22 2.26 3.31
N PHE A 122 -6.19 2.90 3.87
CA PHE A 122 -6.34 3.65 5.12
C PHE A 122 -7.42 4.75 5.02
N VAL A 123 -7.49 5.47 3.90
CA VAL A 123 -8.49 6.54 3.70
C VAL A 123 -9.89 5.97 3.52
N ILE A 124 -10.05 4.97 2.66
CA ILE A 124 -11.34 4.31 2.41
C ILE A 124 -11.87 3.69 3.70
N PHE A 125 -11.04 2.91 4.39
CA PHE A 125 -11.45 2.21 5.60
C PHE A 125 -11.74 3.18 6.75
N PHE A 126 -11.03 4.32 6.84
CA PHE A 126 -11.39 5.38 7.78
C PHE A 126 -12.78 5.96 7.53
N ILE A 127 -13.16 6.16 6.27
CA ILE A 127 -14.51 6.62 5.92
C ILE A 127 -15.54 5.54 6.29
N VAL A 128 -15.29 4.29 5.92
CA VAL A 128 -16.17 3.16 6.26
C VAL A 128 -16.38 3.07 7.77
N GLU A 129 -15.31 3.03 8.56
CA GLU A 129 -15.38 2.93 10.03
C GLU A 129 -16.10 4.12 10.67
N LYS A 130 -15.99 5.32 10.08
CA LYS A 130 -16.61 6.52 10.61
C LYS A 130 -18.13 6.58 10.37
N TYR A 131 -18.61 6.06 9.24
CA TYR A 131 -20.01 6.20 8.82
C TYR A 131 -20.82 4.90 8.93
N ILE A 132 -20.16 3.75 9.00
CA ILE A 132 -20.79 2.43 9.00
C ILE A 132 -20.52 1.73 10.32
N HIS A 133 -21.57 1.59 11.15
CA HIS A 133 -21.47 0.94 12.45
C HIS A 133 -21.75 -0.58 12.41
N SER A 134 -22.33 -1.09 11.33
CA SER A 134 -22.65 -2.52 11.19
C SER A 134 -21.47 -3.29 10.61
N GLU A 135 -20.96 -4.27 11.36
CA GLU A 135 -19.86 -5.15 10.93
C GLU A 135 -20.18 -5.91 9.63
N ILE A 136 -21.42 -6.38 9.48
CA ILE A 136 -21.87 -7.07 8.27
C ILE A 136 -21.84 -6.11 7.07
N LEU A 137 -22.26 -4.85 7.27
CA LEU A 137 -22.25 -3.87 6.18
C LEU A 137 -20.81 -3.47 5.81
N LYS A 138 -19.89 -3.38 6.79
CA LYS A 138 -18.46 -3.19 6.52
C LYS A 138 -17.88 -4.34 5.69
N LEU A 139 -18.21 -5.59 6.04
CA LEU A 139 -17.85 -6.78 5.26
C LEU A 139 -18.41 -6.73 3.84
N VAL A 140 -19.70 -6.40 3.66
CA VAL A 140 -20.32 -6.33 2.34
C VAL A 140 -19.68 -5.23 1.48
N ILE A 141 -19.42 -4.05 2.04
CA ILE A 141 -18.80 -2.92 1.32
C ILE A 141 -17.38 -3.28 0.89
N THR A 142 -16.56 -3.84 1.80
CA THR A 142 -15.19 -4.25 1.49
C THR A 142 -15.16 -5.37 0.46
N CYS A 143 -15.99 -6.40 0.58
CA CYS A 143 -16.15 -7.43 -0.46
C CYS A 143 -16.60 -6.85 -1.80
N GLY A 144 -17.49 -5.84 -1.81
CA GLY A 144 -17.92 -5.15 -3.01
C GLY A 144 -16.79 -4.34 -3.68
N ILE A 145 -16.02 -3.59 -2.89
CA ILE A 145 -14.85 -2.84 -3.38
C ILE A 145 -13.80 -3.80 -3.95
N THR A 146 -13.55 -4.92 -3.28
CA THR A 146 -12.73 -6.03 -3.78
C THR A 146 -13.27 -6.55 -5.12
N LEU A 147 -14.56 -6.89 -5.21
CA LEU A 147 -15.12 -7.42 -6.45
C LEU A 147 -14.98 -6.42 -7.63
N ILE A 148 -15.27 -5.13 -7.38
CA ILE A 148 -15.12 -4.07 -8.40
C ILE A 148 -13.67 -3.96 -8.84
N GLY A 149 -12.72 -3.93 -7.88
CA GLY A 149 -11.30 -3.88 -8.18
C GLY A 149 -10.82 -5.08 -9.02
N TYR A 150 -11.30 -6.28 -8.71
CA TYR A 150 -11.02 -7.50 -9.49
C TYR A 150 -11.53 -7.37 -10.93
N LEU A 151 -12.77 -6.90 -11.11
CA LEU A 151 -13.36 -6.68 -12.45
C LEU A 151 -12.61 -5.60 -13.24
N CYS A 152 -12.20 -4.51 -12.60
CA CYS A 152 -11.34 -3.49 -13.22
C CYS A 152 -10.00 -4.08 -13.68
N ALA A 153 -9.41 -4.98 -12.87
CA ALA A 153 -8.17 -5.65 -13.19
C ALA A 153 -8.28 -6.59 -14.40
N MET A 154 -9.37 -7.36 -14.48
CA MET A 154 -9.64 -8.23 -15.64
C MET A 154 -9.81 -7.43 -16.93
N ASN A 155 -10.48 -6.28 -16.86
CA ASN A 155 -10.75 -5.42 -18.02
C ASN A 155 -9.59 -4.48 -18.38
N LYS A 156 -8.43 -4.62 -17.73
CA LYS A 156 -7.24 -3.75 -17.90
C LYS A 156 -7.56 -2.26 -17.76
N VAL A 157 -8.61 -1.91 -17.01
CA VAL A 157 -8.98 -0.52 -16.75
C VAL A 157 -8.00 0.04 -15.72
N SER A 158 -7.12 0.92 -16.17
CA SER A 158 -6.10 1.57 -15.34
C SER A 158 -6.69 2.73 -14.55
N PHE A 159 -7.54 2.45 -13.55
CA PHE A 159 -8.04 3.48 -12.64
C PHE A 159 -7.30 3.42 -11.32
N PHE A 160 -6.23 4.22 -11.16
CA PHE A 160 -5.41 4.27 -9.94
C PHE A 160 -4.90 2.88 -9.47
N SER A 161 -4.24 2.79 -8.31
CA SER A 161 -3.69 1.52 -7.79
C SER A 161 -4.74 0.45 -7.44
N PHE A 162 -6.02 0.69 -7.78
CA PHE A 162 -7.15 -0.22 -7.57
C PHE A 162 -6.90 -1.62 -8.13
N ARG A 163 -6.11 -1.77 -9.20
CA ARG A 163 -5.79 -3.08 -9.78
C ARG A 163 -5.13 -4.05 -8.79
N LYS A 164 -4.42 -3.52 -7.79
CA LYS A 164 -3.69 -4.29 -6.77
C LYS A 164 -4.28 -4.15 -5.35
N LEU A 165 -5.15 -3.17 -5.14
CA LEU A 165 -5.85 -2.88 -3.88
C LEU A 165 -6.84 -3.99 -3.46
N VAL A 166 -7.21 -4.83 -4.43
CA VAL A 166 -8.35 -5.74 -4.49
C VAL A 166 -8.41 -6.73 -3.32
N LEU A 167 -7.30 -7.32 -2.88
CA LEU A 167 -7.33 -8.44 -1.93
C LEU A 167 -7.07 -8.02 -0.48
N ASP A 168 -6.56 -6.80 -0.27
CA ASP A 168 -5.91 -6.45 0.99
C ASP A 168 -6.79 -5.60 1.92
N ILE A 169 -7.92 -5.06 1.42
CA ILE A 169 -8.83 -4.24 2.22
C ILE A 169 -9.58 -5.05 3.30
N TYR A 170 -9.72 -6.36 3.11
CA TYR A 170 -10.32 -7.27 4.09
C TYR A 170 -9.53 -7.32 5.40
N PHE A 171 -8.21 -7.10 5.36
CA PHE A 171 -7.34 -7.15 6.53
C PHE A 171 -7.58 -6.04 7.56
N PHE A 172 -8.46 -5.08 7.25
CA PHE A 172 -8.77 -3.95 8.12
C PHE A 172 -10.05 -4.13 8.92
N ILE A 173 -10.88 -5.11 8.56
CA ILE A 173 -12.09 -5.53 9.30
C ILE A 173 -11.69 -6.33 10.52
#